data_AF-A0A2S3WTM2-F1
#
_entry.id   AF-A0A2S3WTM2-F1
#
_cell.length_a   1.000
_cell.length_b   1.000
_cell.length_c   1.000
_cell.angle_alpha   90.00
_cell.angle_beta   90.00
_cell.angle_gamma   90.00
#
_symmetry.space_group_name_H-M   'P 1'
#
loop_
_entity.id
_entity.type
_entity.pdbx_description
1 polymer ?
#
loop_
_entity_poly.entity_id
_entity_poly.type
_entity_poly.pdbx_seq_one_letter_code
_entity_poly.pdbx_strand_id
1 'polypeptide(L)'
;MRTLNRLLLLGLLATMPVVTLAAEDAPSADPEVTIRTEGDKTIQEYRQNGFLYAIKITPKNGKPYFLVRADGTDANFIRSDQPDMLIPSWKIFEW
;
A
#
# COMPACT_ATOMS: atom_id res chain seq x y z
N MET A 1 2.73 60.91 -12.08
CA MET A 1 1.64 59.89 -11.91
C MET A 1 1.90 58.58 -12.70
N ARG A 2 3.14 58.17 -12.97
CA ARG A 2 3.42 56.96 -13.81
C ARG A 2 4.36 55.93 -13.15
N THR A 3 4.88 56.21 -11.96
CA THR A 3 5.83 55.33 -11.26
C THR A 3 5.18 54.51 -10.13
N LEU A 4 3.99 54.90 -9.67
CA LEU A 4 3.29 54.22 -8.57
C LEU A 4 2.64 52.88 -9.01
N ASN A 5 2.14 52.79 -10.24
CA ASN A 5 1.55 51.56 -10.79
C ASN A 5 2.56 50.43 -11.02
N ARG A 6 3.86 50.73 -11.12
CA ARG A 6 4.90 49.71 -11.37
C ARG A 6 5.30 48.97 -10.09
N LEU A 7 5.12 49.58 -8.92
CA LEU A 7 5.40 48.95 -7.63
C LEU A 7 4.24 48.07 -7.14
N LEU A 8 3.00 48.34 -7.58
CA LEU A 8 1.83 47.54 -7.24
C LEU A 8 1.79 46.16 -7.93
N LEU A 9 2.40 46.02 -9.10
CA LEU A 9 2.44 44.74 -9.84
C LEU A 9 3.50 43.75 -9.35
N LEU A 10 4.51 44.20 -8.60
CA LEU A 10 5.53 43.34 -7.99
C LEU A 10 5.12 42.76 -6.63
N GLY A 11 4.19 43.42 -5.92
CA GLY A 11 3.70 42.94 -4.62
C GLY A 11 2.70 41.79 -4.72
N LEU A 12 1.99 41.66 -5.85
CA LEU A 12 0.88 40.71 -5.98
C LEU A 12 1.33 39.24 -6.18
N LEU A 13 2.59 38.99 -6.52
CA LEU A 13 3.09 37.62 -6.70
C LEU A 13 3.50 36.95 -5.37
N ALA A 14 3.64 37.71 -4.28
CA ALA A 14 4.18 37.21 -3.01
C ALA A 14 3.12 36.59 -2.06
N THR A 15 1.83 36.65 -2.39
CA THR A 15 0.74 36.15 -1.54
C THR A 15 -0.02 34.97 -2.14
N MET A 16 0.47 34.37 -3.23
CA MET A 16 -0.13 33.14 -3.76
C MET A 16 0.15 32.00 -2.77
N PRO A 17 -0.88 31.37 -2.16
CA PRO A 17 -0.66 30.13 -1.45
C PRO A 17 -0.17 29.13 -2.48
N VAL A 18 1.04 28.61 -2.28
CA VAL A 18 1.55 27.48 -3.07
C VAL A 18 0.63 26.31 -2.75
N VAL A 19 -0.30 26.02 -3.67
CA VAL A 19 -1.06 24.78 -3.63
C VAL A 19 -0.07 23.68 -3.97
N THR A 20 0.42 22.97 -2.95
CA THR A 20 1.15 21.72 -3.14
C THR A 20 0.18 20.70 -3.69
N LEU A 21 0.23 20.48 -5.01
CA LEU A 21 -0.35 19.29 -5.63
C LEU A 21 0.48 18.11 -5.14
N ALA A 22 -0.08 17.29 -4.25
CA ALA A 22 0.51 16.00 -3.91
C ALA A 22 0.55 15.19 -5.22
N ALA A 23 1.75 14.92 -5.71
CA ALA A 23 1.93 14.06 -6.87
C ALA A 23 1.36 12.68 -6.52
N GLU A 24 0.30 12.27 -7.21
CA GLU A 24 -0.15 10.89 -7.21
C GLU A 24 1.01 10.08 -7.81
N ASP A 25 1.65 9.25 -6.98
CA ASP A 25 2.79 8.42 -7.39
C ASP A 25 2.38 7.64 -8.65
N ALA A 26 3.18 7.75 -9.71
CA ALA A 26 2.95 6.96 -10.92
C ALA A 26 2.96 5.48 -10.52
N PRO A 27 2.10 4.61 -11.10
CA PRO A 27 2.08 3.21 -10.73
C PRO A 27 3.46 2.59 -10.96
N SER A 28 4.21 2.42 -9.87
CA SER A 28 5.50 1.73 -9.91
C SER A 28 5.25 0.26 -10.23
N ALA A 29 6.13 -0.33 -11.04
CA ALA A 29 6.16 -1.76 -11.24
C ALA A 29 6.59 -2.52 -9.98
N ASP A 30 7.12 -1.82 -8.98
CA ASP A 30 7.50 -2.42 -7.70
C ASP A 30 6.26 -2.81 -6.90
N PRO A 31 6.27 -4.00 -6.26
CA PRO A 31 5.18 -4.40 -5.39
C PRO A 31 5.15 -3.47 -4.16
N GLU A 32 3.97 -2.98 -3.84
CA GLU A 32 3.70 -2.29 -2.59
C GLU A 32 3.77 -3.31 -1.43
N VAL A 33 4.58 -3.01 -0.41
CA VAL A 33 4.74 -3.86 0.76
C VAL A 33 4.26 -3.14 2.00
N THR A 34 3.13 -3.60 2.56
CA THR A 34 2.62 -3.08 3.84
C THR A 34 3.09 -3.96 4.98
N ILE A 35 3.80 -3.37 5.95
CA ILE A 35 4.32 -4.08 7.13
C ILE A 35 3.52 -3.66 8.35
N ARG A 36 2.96 -4.63 9.08
CA ARG A 36 2.34 -4.40 10.38
C ARG A 36 2.81 -5.41 11.40
N THR A 37 2.77 -5.01 12.67
CA THR A 37 3.00 -5.90 13.80
C THR A 37 1.68 -6.14 14.50
N GLU A 38 1.34 -7.40 14.74
CA GLU A 38 0.08 -7.81 15.35
C GLU A 38 0.35 -8.82 16.46
N GLY A 39 0.39 -8.35 17.71
CA GLY A 39 0.79 -9.17 18.86
C GLY A 39 2.23 -9.69 18.70
N ASP A 40 2.40 -11.01 18.77
CA ASP A 40 3.71 -11.67 18.64
C ASP A 40 4.05 -12.08 17.18
N LYS A 41 3.48 -11.43 16.16
CA LYS A 41 3.80 -11.70 14.75
C LYS A 41 3.95 -10.42 13.93
N THR A 42 4.89 -10.42 13.00
CA THR A 42 5.02 -9.39 11.96
C THR A 42 4.41 -9.92 10.66
N ILE A 43 3.54 -9.12 10.06
CA ILE A 43 2.83 -9.44 8.82
C ILE A 43 3.30 -8.48 7.74
N GLN A 44 3.72 -9.02 6.60
CA GLN A 44 4.10 -8.26 5.41
C GLN A 44 3.14 -8.64 4.28
N GLU A 45 2.35 -7.70 3.81
CA GLU A 45 1.43 -7.87 2.68
C GLU A 45 2.09 -7.36 1.41
N TYR A 46 2.12 -8.18 0.36
CA TYR A 46 2.69 -7.85 -0.93
C TYR A 46 1.58 -7.65 -1.95
N ARG A 47 1.46 -6.42 -2.44
CA ARG A 47 0.46 -6.01 -3.41
C ARG A 47 1.13 -5.59 -4.71
N GLN A 48 0.57 -5.99 -5.83
CA GLN A 48 1.01 -5.51 -7.15
C GLN A 48 -0.22 -4.90 -7.83
N ASN A 49 -0.15 -3.63 -8.23
CA ASN A 49 -1.29 -2.94 -8.86
C ASN A 49 -2.59 -3.07 -8.02
N GLY A 50 -2.48 -2.99 -6.69
CA GLY A 50 -3.59 -3.19 -5.74
C GLY A 50 -3.98 -4.65 -5.45
N PHE A 51 -3.45 -5.62 -6.21
CA PHE A 51 -3.73 -7.04 -6.03
C PHE A 51 -2.82 -7.66 -4.97
N LEU A 52 -3.40 -8.09 -3.84
CA LEU A 52 -2.69 -8.86 -2.81
C LEU A 52 -2.41 -10.27 -3.33
N TYR A 53 -1.14 -10.58 -3.56
CA TYR A 53 -0.71 -11.89 -4.10
C TYR A 53 0.02 -12.75 -3.07
N ALA A 54 0.67 -12.13 -2.08
CA ALA A 54 1.37 -12.85 -1.03
C ALA A 54 1.30 -12.13 0.32
N ILE A 55 1.33 -12.92 1.39
CA ILE A 55 1.46 -12.45 2.76
C ILE A 55 2.57 -13.25 3.42
N LYS A 56 3.59 -12.58 3.94
CA LYS A 56 4.62 -13.21 4.77
C LYS A 56 4.29 -12.99 6.23
N ILE A 57 4.21 -14.07 6.99
CA ILE A 57 4.01 -14.04 8.43
C ILE A 57 5.30 -14.46 9.11
N THR A 58 5.82 -13.59 9.95
CA THR A 58 7.01 -13.81 10.78
C THR A 58 6.58 -13.86 12.24
N PRO A 59 6.30 -15.05 12.80
CA PRO A 59 5.99 -15.20 14.21
C PRO A 59 7.24 -14.96 15.06
N LYS A 60 7.08 -14.45 16.28
CA LYS A 60 8.16 -14.26 17.27
C LYS A 60 8.83 -15.57 17.65
N ASN A 61 8.02 -16.62 17.78
CA ASN A 61 8.45 -17.98 18.10
C ASN A 61 7.99 -18.91 16.98
N GLY A 62 8.81 -19.09 15.95
CA GLY A 62 8.51 -19.98 14.83
C GLY A 62 9.25 -19.62 13.56
N LYS A 63 9.08 -20.44 12.52
CA LYS A 63 9.64 -20.15 11.20
C LYS A 63 8.69 -19.22 10.44
N PRO A 64 9.22 -18.22 9.71
CA PRO A 64 8.41 -17.43 8.79
C PRO A 64 7.80 -18.32 7.71
N TYR A 65 6.58 -18.01 7.30
CA TYR A 65 5.89 -18.71 6.22
C TYR A 65 5.15 -17.73 5.32
N PHE A 66 4.92 -18.14 4.08
CA PHE A 66 4.22 -17.36 3.07
C PHE A 66 2.85 -17.96 2.80
N LEU A 67 1.86 -17.08 2.71
CA LEU A 67 0.53 -17.34 2.20
C LEU A 67 0.47 -16.74 0.80
N VAL A 68 0.33 -17.58 -0.22
CA VAL A 68 0.28 -17.17 -1.63
C VAL A 68 -1.12 -17.42 -2.15
N ARG A 69 -1.67 -16.48 -2.92
CA ARG A 69 -3.01 -16.66 -3.50
C ARG A 69 -3.00 -17.82 -4.50
N ALA A 70 -3.92 -18.76 -4.35
CA ALA A 70 -3.97 -19.98 -5.16
C ALA A 70 -4.48 -19.73 -6.59
N ASP A 71 -5.54 -18.93 -6.74
CA ASP A 71 -6.41 -19.02 -7.91
C ASP A 71 -6.95 -17.68 -8.39
N GLY A 72 -6.27 -16.54 -8.13
CA GLY A 72 -6.55 -15.24 -8.76
C GLY A 72 -7.95 -14.63 -8.53
N THR A 73 -8.91 -15.38 -8.00
CA THR A 73 -10.34 -15.10 -8.07
C THR A 73 -10.99 -15.27 -6.70
N ASP A 74 -10.50 -16.19 -5.86
CA ASP A 74 -10.99 -16.37 -4.49
C ASP A 74 -9.97 -15.91 -3.43
N ALA A 75 -10.46 -15.68 -2.20
CA ALA A 75 -9.65 -15.37 -1.03
C ALA A 75 -8.88 -16.60 -0.49
N ASN A 76 -8.59 -17.57 -1.36
CA ASN A 76 -7.92 -18.81 -1.02
C ASN A 76 -6.41 -18.58 -1.02
N PHE A 77 -5.80 -18.76 0.15
CA PHE A 77 -4.36 -18.73 0.33
C PHE A 77 -3.82 -20.13 0.59
N ILE A 78 -2.70 -20.45 -0.03
CA ILE A 78 -1.95 -21.68 0.18
C ILE A 78 -0.63 -21.34 0.88
N ARG A 79 -0.21 -22.19 1.82
CA ARG A 79 1.13 -22.09 2.39
C ARG A 79 2.17 -22.48 1.35
N SER A 80 3.11 -21.61 1.07
CA SER A 80 4.19 -21.91 0.11
C SER A 80 5.06 -23.10 0.54
N ASP A 81 5.18 -23.36 1.85
CA ASP A 81 5.96 -24.47 2.39
C ASP A 81 5.15 -25.77 2.58
N GLN A 82 3.81 -25.68 2.47
CA GLN A 82 2.88 -26.80 2.58
C GLN A 82 1.77 -26.64 1.54
N PRO A 83 2.06 -26.88 0.26
CA PRO A 83 1.14 -26.56 -0.84
C PRO A 83 -0.15 -27.40 -0.81
N ASP A 84 -0.11 -28.59 -0.23
CA ASP A 84 -1.29 -29.47 -0.07
C ASP A 84 -2.22 -29.03 1.07
N MET A 85 -1.81 -28.03 1.87
CA MET A 85 -2.58 -27.53 3.00
C MET A 85 -3.50 -26.39 2.53
N LEU A 86 -4.79 -26.71 2.38
CA LEU A 86 -5.83 -25.71 2.15
C LEU A 86 -6.05 -24.91 3.44
N ILE A 87 -5.79 -23.59 3.40
CA ILE A 87 -6.17 -22.71 4.50
C ILE A 87 -7.67 -22.41 4.35
N PRO A 88 -8.48 -22.65 5.39
CA PRO A 88 -9.91 -22.38 5.30
C PRO A 88 -10.16 -20.88 5.05
N SER A 89 -10.94 -20.56 4.02
CA SER A 89 -11.43 -19.22 3.76
C SER A 89 -12.58 -18.91 4.72
N TRP A 90 -12.35 -18.16 5.79
CA TRP A 90 -13.45 -17.54 6.53
C TRP A 90 -13.89 -16.26 5.79
N LYS A 91 -14.91 -16.37 4.95
CA LYS A 91 -15.59 -15.19 4.41
C LYS A 91 -16.38 -14.58 5.56
N ILE A 92 -15.87 -13.49 6.15
CA ILE A 92 -16.41 -13.01 7.42
C ILE A 92 -17.80 -12.37 7.20
N PHE A 93 -18.07 -11.67 6.09
CA PHE A 93 -19.43 -11.34 5.61
C PHE A 93 -19.39 -10.97 4.12
N GLU A 94 -20.47 -11.27 3.39
CA GLU A 94 -20.80 -10.72 2.07
C GLU A 94 -22.24 -10.21 2.14
N TRP A 95 -22.49 -9.01 1.64
CA TRP A 95 -23.82 -8.38 1.57
C TRP A 95 -24.05 -7.82 0.17
#